data_AF-A0A521M2C0-F1
#
_entry.id   AF-A0A521M2C0-F1
#
_cell.length_a   1.000
_cell.length_b   1.000
_cell.length_c   1.000
_cell.angle_alpha   90.00
_cell.angle_beta   90.00
_cell.angle_gamma   90.00
#
_symmetry.space_group_name_H-M   'P 1'
#
loop_
_entity.id
_entity.type
_entity.pdbx_description
1 polymer ?
#
loop_
_entity_poly.entity_id
_entity_poly.type
_entity_poly.pdbx_seq_one_letter_code
_entity_poly.pdbx_strand_id
1 'polypeptide(L)'
;MALLTLLAVLLLWALPASAQRVDCGNGSWCPKDNACLLGGLCGRVVEVAPGSVRISNGTYCDPGWREHRYRPGSCLAPGYVDCANGMMCPPPNAQCGEDGKCSGGPPDTGPMCGDARCAEGRVCSSAGKCMNSAILQDCGNGSVCSRHAACKQPSGCVYVAPERTRQQR
;
A
#
# COMPACT_ATOMS: atom_id res chain seq x y z
N MET A 1 53.34 -33.44 -19.80
CA MET A 1 52.33 -32.64 -20.52
C MET A 1 50.91 -32.92 -19.99
N ALA A 2 50.65 -32.68 -18.70
CA ALA A 2 49.32 -32.94 -18.11
C ALA A 2 48.86 -31.87 -17.11
N LEU A 3 49.68 -30.83 -16.87
CA LEU A 3 49.41 -29.80 -15.86
C LEU A 3 48.75 -28.53 -16.43
N LEU A 4 48.74 -28.37 -17.76
CA LEU A 4 48.23 -27.17 -18.43
C LEU A 4 46.72 -27.24 -18.77
N THR A 5 46.08 -28.40 -18.63
CA THR A 5 44.66 -28.57 -18.94
C THR A 5 43.73 -28.33 -17.75
N LEU A 6 44.24 -28.33 -16.50
CA LEU A 6 43.40 -28.10 -15.31
C LEU A 6 43.10 -26.62 -15.01
N LEU A 7 43.91 -25.67 -15.50
CA LEU A 7 43.70 -24.24 -15.23
C LEU A 7 42.62 -23.59 -16.11
N ALA A 8 42.26 -24.19 -17.24
CA ALA A 8 41.23 -23.63 -18.13
C ALA A 8 39.79 -23.87 -17.67
N VAL A 9 39.55 -24.86 -16.79
CA VAL A 9 38.19 -25.25 -16.35
C VAL A 9 37.68 -24.39 -15.18
N LEU A 10 38.58 -23.76 -14.41
CA LEU A 10 38.21 -22.95 -13.23
C LEU A 10 37.82 -21.50 -13.56
N LEU A 11 38.01 -21.03 -14.81
CA LEU A 11 37.65 -19.67 -15.24
C LEU A 11 36.23 -19.54 -15.84
N LEU A 12 35.47 -20.64 -15.95
CA LEU A 12 34.18 -20.69 -16.64
C LEU A 12 32.94 -20.48 -15.74
N TRP A 13 33.10 -20.19 -14.45
CA TRP A 13 31.98 -20.05 -13.51
C TRP A 13 31.74 -18.64 -12.96
N ALA A 14 32.36 -17.62 -13.56
CA ALA A 14 31.90 -16.24 -13.40
C ALA A 14 30.92 -15.89 -14.53
N LEU A 15 29.83 -16.65 -14.65
CA LEU A 15 28.67 -16.12 -15.38
C LEU A 15 28.28 -14.84 -14.64
N PRO A 16 28.22 -13.67 -15.30
CA PRO A 16 27.64 -12.50 -14.66
C PRO A 16 26.27 -12.94 -14.20
N ALA A 17 26.00 -12.83 -12.89
CA ALA A 17 24.65 -12.87 -12.39
C ALA A 17 23.90 -11.88 -13.27
N SER A 18 23.11 -12.40 -14.21
CA SER A 18 22.28 -11.60 -15.09
C SER A 18 21.39 -10.87 -14.11
N ALA A 19 21.72 -9.60 -13.86
CA ALA A 19 21.03 -8.79 -12.88
C ALA A 19 19.57 -8.81 -13.33
N GLN A 20 18.75 -9.62 -12.68
CA GLN A 20 17.37 -9.82 -13.11
C GLN A 20 16.71 -8.46 -12.89
N ARG A 21 16.18 -7.87 -13.96
CA ARG A 21 15.64 -6.51 -13.96
C ARG A 21 14.12 -6.58 -14.00
N VAL A 22 13.47 -5.69 -13.26
CA VAL A 22 12.04 -5.42 -13.38
C VAL A 22 11.90 -4.24 -14.33
N ASP A 23 11.34 -4.48 -15.52
CA ASP A 23 11.03 -3.41 -16.47
C ASP A 23 9.87 -2.55 -15.91
N CYS A 24 10.09 -1.24 -15.88
CA CYS A 24 9.13 -0.25 -15.39
C CYS A 24 8.21 0.30 -16.48
N GLY A 25 8.35 -0.15 -17.74
CA GLY A 25 7.50 0.22 -18.86
C GLY A 25 7.71 1.67 -19.36
N ASN A 26 8.76 2.34 -18.90
CA ASN A 26 9.14 3.71 -19.25
C ASN A 26 10.60 3.78 -19.80
N GLY A 27 11.11 2.65 -20.31
CA GLY A 27 12.51 2.53 -20.72
C GLY A 27 13.51 2.59 -19.57
N SER A 28 13.04 2.40 -18.33
CA SER A 28 13.86 2.28 -17.13
C SER A 28 13.54 0.98 -16.41
N TRP A 29 14.42 0.57 -15.51
CA TRP A 29 14.31 -0.69 -14.79
C TRP A 29 14.71 -0.58 -13.33
N CYS A 30 14.22 -1.54 -12.54
CA CYS A 30 14.58 -1.74 -11.14
C CYS A 30 15.31 -3.06 -10.94
N PRO A 31 16.17 -3.18 -9.91
CA PRO A 31 16.76 -4.47 -9.55
C PRO A 31 15.68 -5.51 -9.26
N LYS A 32 16.07 -6.79 -9.29
CA LYS A 32 15.20 -7.90 -8.89
C LYS A 32 14.58 -7.63 -7.52
N ASP A 33 13.36 -8.12 -7.33
CA ASP A 33 12.59 -8.02 -6.07
C ASP A 33 12.26 -6.58 -5.66
N ASN A 34 12.48 -5.61 -6.54
CA ASN A 34 12.05 -4.23 -6.37
C ASN A 34 10.82 -3.94 -7.23
N ALA A 35 9.90 -3.15 -6.68
CA ALA A 35 8.80 -2.57 -7.44
C ALA A 35 9.23 -1.25 -8.10
N CYS A 36 8.72 -1.03 -9.31
CA CYS A 36 8.77 0.27 -9.96
C CYS A 36 7.74 1.20 -9.31
N LEU A 37 8.21 2.28 -8.72
CA LEU A 37 7.39 3.26 -8.02
C LEU A 37 7.24 4.52 -8.84
N LEU A 38 6.15 5.24 -8.60
CA LEU A 38 5.98 6.60 -9.15
C LEU A 38 7.16 7.50 -8.76
N GLY A 39 7.49 8.44 -9.65
CA GLY A 39 8.63 9.35 -9.46
C GLY A 39 9.99 8.78 -9.85
N GLY A 40 10.02 7.68 -10.61
CA GLY A 40 11.26 7.10 -11.14
C GLY A 40 12.10 6.41 -10.05
N LEU A 41 11.44 5.76 -9.10
CA LEU A 41 12.09 5.10 -7.96
C LEU A 41 11.89 3.58 -8.01
N CYS A 42 12.79 2.90 -7.31
CA CYS A 42 12.73 1.48 -6.99
C CYS A 42 12.63 1.31 -5.48
N GLY A 43 11.84 0.35 -5.04
CA GLY A 43 11.78 -0.05 -3.63
C GLY A 43 11.67 -1.56 -3.51
N ARG A 44 12.45 -2.17 -2.62
CA ARG A 44 12.41 -3.62 -2.36
C ARG A 44 11.04 -4.01 -1.83
N VAL A 45 10.37 -4.93 -2.51
CA VAL A 45 9.05 -5.41 -2.09
C VAL A 45 9.17 -6.12 -0.75
N VAL A 46 8.22 -5.85 0.14
CA VAL A 46 8.05 -6.56 1.40
C VAL A 46 6.63 -7.08 1.48
N GLU A 47 6.44 -8.19 2.18
CA GLU A 47 5.10 -8.79 2.32
C GLU A 47 4.19 -7.94 3.20
N VAL A 48 4.75 -7.31 4.23
CA VAL A 48 4.02 -6.54 5.24
C VAL A 48 4.78 -5.25 5.60
N ALA A 49 4.03 -4.19 5.91
CA ALA A 49 4.63 -2.97 6.43
C ALA A 49 5.14 -3.20 7.87
N PRO A 50 6.28 -2.60 8.27
CA PRO A 50 6.69 -2.60 9.67
C PRO A 50 5.61 -2.03 10.58
N GLY A 51 5.26 -2.77 11.64
CA GLY A 51 4.18 -2.41 12.56
C GLY A 51 2.78 -2.90 12.16
N SER A 52 2.66 -3.63 11.05
CA SER A 52 1.43 -4.34 10.70
C SER A 52 1.05 -5.39 11.75
N VAL A 53 -0.25 -5.56 11.96
CA VAL A 53 -0.79 -6.51 12.95
C VAL A 53 -1.42 -7.69 12.23
N ARG A 54 -0.99 -8.91 12.55
CA ARG A 54 -1.60 -10.13 12.01
C ARG A 54 -2.97 -10.34 12.64
N ILE A 55 -3.98 -10.67 11.84
CA ILE A 55 -5.37 -10.85 12.27
C ILE A 55 -5.84 -12.29 12.13
N SER A 56 -7.02 -12.60 12.67
CA SER A 56 -7.52 -13.98 12.83
C SER A 56 -7.56 -14.83 11.56
N ASN A 57 -7.77 -14.23 10.38
CA ASN A 57 -7.76 -14.94 9.09
C ASN A 57 -6.36 -15.14 8.49
N GLY A 58 -5.30 -14.78 9.23
CA GLY A 58 -3.91 -14.91 8.81
C GLY A 58 -3.36 -13.76 7.99
N THR A 59 -4.20 -12.79 7.58
CA THR A 59 -3.77 -11.55 6.88
C THR A 59 -3.23 -10.50 7.87
N TYR A 60 -2.87 -9.32 7.37
CA TYR A 60 -2.29 -8.24 8.17
C TYR A 60 -3.04 -6.93 7.96
N CYS A 61 -3.26 -6.21 9.06
CA CYS A 61 -3.69 -4.83 9.02
C CYS A 61 -2.52 -3.88 8.90
N ASP A 62 -2.78 -2.70 8.33
CA ASP A 62 -1.81 -1.62 8.27
C ASP A 62 -1.31 -1.21 9.67
N PRO A 63 -0.11 -0.63 9.76
CA PRO A 63 0.39 -0.11 11.03
C PRO A 63 -0.59 0.85 11.70
N GLY A 64 -0.85 0.62 12.99
CA GLY A 64 -1.82 1.38 13.78
C GLY A 64 -3.28 0.97 13.58
N TRP A 65 -3.60 0.20 12.54
CA TRP A 65 -4.92 -0.40 12.37
C TRP A 65 -5.03 -1.63 13.27
N ARG A 66 -6.27 -2.03 13.57
CA ARG A 66 -6.55 -3.22 14.37
C ARG A 66 -7.56 -4.11 13.68
N GLU A 67 -7.67 -5.35 14.15
CA GLU A 67 -8.78 -6.21 13.74
C GLU A 67 -10.12 -5.66 14.24
N HIS A 68 -11.15 -5.84 13.41
CA HIS A 68 -12.54 -5.68 13.82
C HIS A 68 -12.93 -6.70 14.89
N ARG A 69 -13.54 -6.20 15.96
CA ARG A 69 -14.15 -7.01 17.03
C ARG A 69 -15.35 -7.79 16.53
N TYR A 70 -16.19 -7.18 15.69
CA TYR A 70 -17.47 -7.76 15.26
C TYR A 70 -17.45 -8.33 13.84
N ARG A 71 -16.36 -8.10 13.09
CA ARG A 71 -16.08 -8.72 11.79
C ARG A 71 -14.64 -9.25 11.72
N PRO A 72 -14.32 -10.35 12.42
CA PRO A 72 -12.99 -10.93 12.38
C PRO A 72 -12.51 -11.18 10.94
N GLY A 73 -11.22 -10.97 10.70
CA GLY A 73 -10.60 -11.06 9.38
C GLY A 73 -10.67 -9.75 8.57
N SER A 74 -11.14 -8.64 9.16
CA SER A 74 -11.12 -7.32 8.54
C SER A 74 -10.42 -6.29 9.41
N CYS A 75 -9.90 -5.23 8.79
CA CYS A 75 -9.11 -4.19 9.44
C CYS A 75 -9.90 -2.90 9.67
N LEU A 76 -9.80 -2.37 10.89
CA LEU A 76 -10.35 -1.10 11.28
C LEU A 76 -9.27 -0.04 11.40
N ALA A 77 -9.47 1.06 10.68
CA ALA A 77 -8.58 2.21 10.73
C ALA A 77 -8.58 2.90 12.10
N PRO A 78 -7.46 3.55 12.48
CA PRO A 78 -7.38 4.33 13.70
C PRO A 78 -8.53 5.34 13.84
N GLY A 79 -9.11 5.41 15.04
CA GLY A 79 -10.18 6.35 15.38
C GLY A 79 -11.59 5.95 14.91
N TYR A 80 -11.73 4.97 14.02
CA TYR A 80 -13.06 4.45 13.69
C TYR A 80 -13.62 3.63 14.85
N VAL A 81 -14.94 3.77 15.06
CA VAL A 81 -15.67 3.00 16.06
C VAL A 81 -16.22 1.74 15.42
N ASP A 82 -16.08 0.63 16.12
CA ASP A 82 -16.48 -0.71 15.69
C ASP A 82 -17.82 -1.05 16.31
N CYS A 83 -18.85 -1.21 15.49
CA CYS A 83 -20.22 -1.41 15.95
C CYS A 83 -20.60 -2.88 15.97
N ALA A 84 -21.45 -3.26 16.93
CA ALA A 84 -21.85 -4.66 17.16
C ALA A 84 -22.49 -5.33 15.94
N ASN A 85 -23.13 -4.55 15.07
CA ASN A 85 -23.71 -4.99 13.80
C ASN A 85 -22.68 -5.10 12.66
N GLY A 86 -21.38 -4.94 12.94
CA GLY A 86 -20.30 -4.94 11.97
C GLY A 86 -20.10 -3.62 11.23
N MET A 87 -20.93 -2.60 11.45
CA MET A 87 -20.72 -1.27 10.88
C MET A 87 -19.49 -0.58 11.47
N MET A 88 -18.95 0.39 10.74
CA MET A 88 -17.83 1.21 11.21
C MET A 88 -18.25 2.68 11.17
N CYS A 89 -18.06 3.39 12.26
CA CYS A 89 -18.39 4.80 12.34
C CYS A 89 -17.15 5.69 12.25
N PRO A 90 -17.16 6.72 11.38
CA PRO A 90 -15.97 7.51 11.08
C PRO A 90 -15.63 8.51 12.20
N PRO A 91 -14.35 8.72 12.52
CA PRO A 91 -13.95 9.79 13.41
C PRO A 91 -14.07 11.18 12.74
N PRO A 92 -14.13 12.27 13.54
CA PRO A 92 -14.27 12.27 15.01
C PRO A 92 -15.74 12.16 15.45
N ASN A 93 -15.95 11.78 16.71
CA ASN A 93 -17.23 11.86 17.43
C ASN A 93 -18.38 10.97 16.95
N ALA A 94 -18.21 10.13 15.91
CA ALA A 94 -19.25 9.19 15.55
C ALA A 94 -19.34 8.05 16.57
N GLN A 95 -20.55 7.64 16.89
CA GLN A 95 -20.87 6.56 17.81
C GLN A 95 -21.83 5.57 17.14
N CYS A 96 -21.85 4.35 17.65
CA CYS A 96 -22.80 3.33 17.22
C CYS A 96 -24.18 3.64 17.81
N GLY A 97 -25.16 3.92 16.95
CA GLY A 97 -26.56 4.00 17.32
C GLY A 97 -27.17 2.62 17.52
N GLU A 98 -28.27 2.57 18.28
CA GLU A 98 -29.03 1.33 18.55
C GLU A 98 -29.70 0.78 17.28
N ASP A 99 -30.03 1.65 16.32
CA ASP A 99 -30.60 1.29 15.02
C ASP A 99 -29.55 0.79 14.01
N GLY A 100 -28.30 0.64 14.45
CA GLY A 100 -27.19 0.20 13.62
C GLY A 100 -26.64 1.29 12.69
N LYS A 101 -27.09 2.54 12.83
CA LYS A 101 -26.51 3.70 12.14
C LYS A 101 -25.42 4.34 13.00
N CYS A 102 -24.62 5.19 12.36
CA CYS A 102 -23.70 6.05 13.08
C CYS A 102 -24.43 7.33 13.50
N SER A 103 -24.38 7.66 14.79
CA SER A 103 -24.79 8.97 15.30
C SER A 103 -23.55 9.86 15.44
N GLY A 104 -23.68 11.14 15.10
CA GLY A 104 -22.53 12.06 15.04
C GLY A 104 -21.62 11.79 13.84
N GLY A 105 -20.35 12.19 13.96
CA GLY A 105 -19.38 12.15 12.85
C GLY A 105 -19.21 13.50 12.15
N PRO A 106 -18.22 13.59 11.24
CA PRO A 106 -18.02 14.79 10.43
C PRO A 106 -19.20 15.01 9.49
N PRO A 107 -19.75 16.24 9.40
CA PRO A 107 -20.88 16.53 8.53
C PRO A 107 -20.48 16.45 7.04
N ASP A 108 -21.43 16.19 6.15
CA ASP A 108 -21.21 16.13 4.69
C ASP A 108 -21.06 17.53 4.07
N THR A 109 -19.99 18.24 4.44
CA THR A 109 -19.68 19.60 3.98
C THR A 109 -18.42 19.69 3.11
N GLY A 110 -17.80 18.54 2.83
CA GLY A 110 -16.62 18.44 1.98
C GLY A 110 -16.90 18.65 0.48
N PRO A 111 -15.90 18.42 -0.38
CA PRO A 111 -16.05 18.54 -1.82
C PRO A 111 -17.04 17.51 -2.39
N MET A 112 -17.57 17.78 -3.59
CA MET A 112 -18.27 16.77 -4.39
C MET A 112 -17.24 15.95 -5.17
N CYS A 113 -17.27 14.63 -5.00
CA CYS A 113 -16.45 13.70 -5.77
C CYS A 113 -17.38 12.76 -6.54
N GLY A 114 -17.52 13.01 -7.85
CA GLY A 114 -18.60 12.42 -8.63
C GLY A 114 -19.95 12.89 -8.08
N ASP A 115 -20.84 11.94 -7.82
CA ASP A 115 -22.21 12.21 -7.34
C ASP A 115 -22.33 12.28 -5.81
N ALA A 116 -21.22 12.13 -5.07
CA ALA A 116 -21.23 12.08 -3.62
C ALA A 116 -20.57 13.32 -3.01
N ARG A 117 -21.25 13.93 -2.03
CA ARG A 117 -20.68 14.92 -1.11
C ARG A 117 -19.84 14.19 -0.08
N CYS A 118 -18.59 14.63 0.10
CA CYS A 118 -17.76 14.04 1.14
C CYS A 118 -18.04 14.62 2.52
N ALA A 119 -17.76 13.83 3.55
CA ALA A 119 -17.63 14.32 4.91
C ALA A 119 -16.55 15.42 5.02
N GLU A 120 -16.69 16.29 6.00
CA GLU A 120 -15.74 17.35 6.33
C GLU A 120 -14.31 16.81 6.46
N GLY A 121 -13.33 17.57 5.96
CA GLY A 121 -11.91 17.20 5.99
C GLY A 121 -11.50 16.08 5.03
N ARG A 122 -12.43 15.54 4.23
CA ARG A 122 -12.13 14.58 3.15
C ARG A 122 -11.84 15.31 1.84
N VAL A 123 -11.13 14.64 0.94
CA VAL A 123 -10.72 15.16 -0.38
C VAL A 123 -11.16 14.22 -1.51
N CYS A 124 -11.23 14.72 -2.74
CA CYS A 124 -11.40 13.85 -3.90
C CYS A 124 -10.09 13.20 -4.29
N SER A 125 -10.11 11.88 -4.45
CA SER A 125 -9.04 11.19 -5.15
C SER A 125 -9.17 11.35 -6.66
N SER A 126 -8.09 11.03 -7.38
CA SER A 126 -8.02 10.91 -8.83
C SER A 126 -9.02 9.89 -9.39
N ALA A 127 -9.49 8.93 -8.57
CA ALA A 127 -10.55 8.00 -8.91
C ALA A 127 -11.97 8.58 -8.71
N GLY A 128 -12.10 9.86 -8.37
CA GLY A 128 -13.39 10.53 -8.17
C GLY A 128 -14.13 10.07 -6.91
N LYS A 129 -13.42 9.56 -5.89
CA LYS A 129 -14.01 9.08 -4.63
C LYS A 129 -13.57 9.94 -3.45
N CYS A 130 -14.43 10.04 -2.45
CA CYS A 130 -14.09 10.67 -1.17
C CYS A 130 -12.99 9.88 -0.47
N MET A 131 -11.92 10.55 -0.07
CA MET A 131 -10.74 9.97 0.55
C MET A 131 -10.41 10.67 1.87
N ASN A 132 -9.98 9.90 2.87
CA ASN A 132 -9.34 10.45 4.05
C ASN A 132 -7.83 10.57 3.82
N SER A 133 -7.35 11.78 3.56
CA SER A 133 -5.93 12.00 3.37
C SER A 133 -5.10 11.68 4.62
N ALA A 134 -5.69 11.60 5.82
CA ALA A 134 -4.94 11.27 7.04
C ALA A 134 -4.45 9.81 7.09
N ILE A 135 -5.13 8.88 6.41
CA ILE A 135 -4.81 7.44 6.43
C ILE A 135 -4.55 6.86 5.04
N LEU A 136 -5.03 7.55 3.99
CA LEU A 136 -4.85 7.17 2.59
C LEU A 136 -4.05 8.25 1.86
N GLN A 137 -3.43 7.85 0.76
CA GLN A 137 -2.81 8.74 -0.20
C GLN A 137 -3.34 8.42 -1.59
N ASP A 138 -3.55 9.48 -2.37
CA ASP A 138 -3.89 9.37 -3.78
C ASP A 138 -2.60 9.37 -4.61
N CYS A 139 -2.42 8.33 -5.41
CA CYS A 139 -1.24 8.18 -6.25
C CYS A 139 -1.35 8.93 -7.59
N GLY A 140 -2.51 9.50 -7.91
CA GLY A 140 -2.71 10.24 -9.16
C GLY A 140 -2.73 9.38 -10.43
N ASN A 141 -2.58 8.06 -10.30
CA ASN A 141 -2.63 7.07 -11.37
C ASN A 141 -3.87 6.16 -11.26
N GLY A 142 -4.94 6.68 -10.65
CA GLY A 142 -6.17 5.94 -10.37
C GLY A 142 -6.10 5.00 -9.16
N SER A 143 -4.97 4.94 -8.46
CA SER A 143 -4.82 4.15 -7.24
C SER A 143 -4.87 5.01 -5.99
N VAL A 144 -5.67 4.59 -5.01
CA VAL A 144 -5.66 5.14 -3.65
C VAL A 144 -5.06 4.09 -2.74
N CYS A 145 -3.96 4.44 -2.10
CA CYS A 145 -3.19 3.52 -1.29
C CYS A 145 -3.24 3.91 0.18
N SER A 146 -3.01 2.92 1.05
CA SER A 146 -2.60 3.22 2.42
C SER A 146 -1.37 4.11 2.43
N ARG A 147 -1.24 4.98 3.45
CA ARG A 147 0.00 5.75 3.68
C ARG A 147 1.24 4.89 3.93
N HIS A 148 1.07 3.61 4.27
CA HIS A 148 2.17 2.68 4.50
C HIS A 148 2.60 1.92 3.23
N ALA A 149 1.77 1.92 2.19
CA ALA A 149 2.14 1.38 0.89
C ALA A 149 2.80 2.47 0.02
N ALA A 150 3.55 2.08 -1.01
CA ALA A 150 4.03 2.97 -2.04
C ALA A 150 3.14 2.91 -3.28
N CYS A 151 3.10 4.02 -4.02
CA CYS A 151 2.43 4.11 -5.31
C CYS A 151 3.25 3.40 -6.39
N LYS A 152 2.71 2.32 -6.94
CA LYS A 152 3.34 1.54 -8.02
C LYS A 152 3.09 2.20 -9.37
N GLN A 153 4.07 2.11 -10.27
CA GLN A 153 3.93 2.46 -11.68
C GLN A 153 3.60 1.18 -12.51
N PRO A 154 2.66 1.23 -13.48
CA PRO A 154 1.84 2.38 -13.85
C PRO A 154 0.67 2.62 -12.88
N SER A 155 0.20 1.58 -12.18
CA SER A 155 -0.88 1.65 -11.19
C SER A 155 -0.68 0.61 -10.07
N GLY A 156 -1.39 0.80 -8.97
CA GLY A 156 -1.47 -0.10 -7.83
C GLY A 156 -0.73 0.39 -6.59
N CYS A 157 -0.91 -0.38 -5.51
CA CYS A 157 -0.26 -0.17 -4.21
C CYS A 157 0.67 -1.34 -3.92
N VAL A 158 1.82 -1.07 -3.31
CA VAL A 158 2.78 -2.11 -2.94
C VAL A 158 3.51 -1.73 -1.66
N TYR A 159 3.66 -2.67 -0.73
CA TYR A 159 4.55 -2.45 0.41
C TYR A 159 5.99 -2.65 -0.02
N VAL A 160 6.84 -1.70 0.36
CA VAL A 160 8.27 -1.73 0.10
C VAL A 160 9.03 -1.32 1.35
N ALA A 161 10.22 -1.87 1.55
CA ALA A 161 11.16 -1.44 2.60
C ALA A 161 11.43 0.07 2.47
N PRO A 162 11.69 0.87 3.53
CA PRO A 162 11.79 2.33 3.44
C PRO A 162 12.84 2.87 2.47
N GLU A 163 13.91 2.11 2.23
CA GLU A 163 15.00 2.49 1.34
C GLU A 163 14.50 2.61 -0.11
N ARG A 164 14.99 3.64 -0.81
CA ARG A 164 14.65 3.90 -2.21
C ARG A 164 15.92 4.08 -3.01
N THR A 165 15.92 3.54 -4.23
CA THR A 165 16.95 3.85 -5.23
C THR A 165 16.29 4.45 -6.46
N ARG A 166 17.08 5.12 -7.31
CA ARG A 166 16.60 5.61 -8.60
C ARG A 166 16.47 4.44 -9.59
N GLN A 167 15.45 4.51 -10.45
CA GLN A 167 15.37 3.65 -11.62
C GLN A 167 16.61 3.85 -12.50
N GLN A 168 17.06 2.78 -13.12
CA GLN A 168 18.20 2.76 -14.03
C GLN A 168 17.72 2.73 -15.48
N ARG A 169 18.53 3.23 -16.41
CA ARG A 169 18.26 3.14 -17.86
C ARG A 169 18.89 1.87 -18.44
#